data_AF-A0A6V7W8R5-F1
#
_entry.id   AF-A0A6V7W8R5-F1
#
_cell.length_a   1.000
_cell.length_b   1.000
_cell.length_c   1.000
_cell.angle_alpha   90.00
_cell.angle_beta   90.00
_cell.angle_gamma   90.00
#
_symmetry.space_group_name_H-M   'P 1'
#
loop_
_entity.id
_entity.type
_entity.pdbx_description
1 polymer ?
#
loop_
_entity_poly.entity_id
_entity_poly.type
_entity_poly.pdbx_seq_one_letter_code
_entity_poly.pdbx_strand_id
1 'polypeptide(L)'
;MFHSCMYGKRRIPCCDIFRPTYVMLRGRCYRMRAFAQTEPDEAGKLTLFFKEMSSSYLAVTGRQRQLIVYLSQQYEDIPTFPRFYLNNNYWYRLRLKKRHISLLNPNQHCSPVEKYIKRGNCYVDSWLKPE
;
A
#
# COMPACT_ATOMS: atom_id res chain seq x y z
N MET A 1 0.72 14.03 -8.05
CA MET A 1 1.54 13.30 -7.08
C MET A 1 2.75 12.65 -7.76
N PHE A 2 2.53 11.67 -8.64
CA PHE A 2 3.62 11.02 -9.39
C PHE A 2 4.20 11.96 -10.46
N HIS A 3 5.53 11.92 -10.62
CA HIS A 3 6.26 12.55 -11.71
C HIS A 3 6.40 11.58 -12.90
N SER A 4 6.91 10.37 -12.63
CA SER A 4 7.10 9.31 -13.63
C SER A 4 7.07 7.94 -12.97
N CYS A 5 6.65 6.94 -13.74
CA CYS A 5 6.66 5.53 -13.36
C CYS A 5 7.44 4.75 -14.42
N MET A 6 8.28 3.83 -13.96
CA MET A 6 9.07 2.97 -14.83
C MET A 6 8.94 1.52 -14.38
N TYR A 7 8.83 0.61 -15.34
CA TYR A 7 8.92 -0.83 -15.13
C TYR A 7 10.17 -1.32 -15.85
N GLY A 8 11.19 -1.67 -15.08
CA GLY A 8 12.53 -1.92 -15.62
C GLY A 8 13.05 -0.68 -16.36
N LYS A 9 13.25 -0.82 -17.67
CA LYS A 9 13.68 0.27 -18.56
C LYS A 9 12.52 0.99 -19.26
N ARG A 10 11.29 0.48 -19.17
CA ARG A 10 10.12 1.01 -19.89
C ARG A 10 9.40 2.07 -19.06
N ARG A 11 9.07 3.20 -19.67
CA ARG A 11 8.19 4.20 -19.05
C ARG A 11 6.75 3.75 -19.18
N ILE A 12 6.01 3.77 -18.08
CA ILE A 12 4.61 3.33 -18.02
C ILE A 12 3.71 4.46 -17.50
N PRO A 13 2.45 4.54 -17.94
CA PRO A 13 1.51 5.53 -17.46
C PRO A 13 1.15 5.28 -15.98
N CYS A 14 1.53 6.20 -15.09
CA CYS A 14 1.23 6.11 -13.66
C CYS A 14 -0.29 6.06 -13.38
N CYS A 15 -1.10 6.76 -14.19
CA CYS A 15 -2.55 6.86 -14.00
C CYS A 15 -3.27 5.53 -14.25
N ASP A 16 -2.71 4.66 -15.08
CA ASP A 16 -3.31 3.36 -15.37
C ASP A 16 -3.03 2.37 -14.25
N ILE A 17 -1.89 2.51 -13.58
CA ILE A 17 -1.44 1.62 -12.52
C ILE A 17 -1.99 2.05 -11.16
N PHE A 18 -2.10 3.35 -10.89
CA PHE A 18 -2.57 3.86 -9.60
C PHE A 18 -3.96 4.47 -9.70
N ARG A 19 -4.90 3.97 -8.90
CA ARG A 19 -6.24 4.58 -8.73
C ARG A 19 -6.28 5.43 -7.46
N PRO A 20 -6.93 6.61 -7.49
CA PRO A 20 -7.20 7.34 -6.26
C PRO A 20 -8.11 6.51 -5.35
N THR A 21 -7.82 6.48 -4.06
CA THR A 21 -8.65 5.80 -3.04
C THR A 21 -8.57 6.59 -1.75
N TYR A 22 -9.68 6.72 -1.04
CA TYR A 22 -9.76 7.49 0.19
C TYR A 22 -9.60 6.57 1.39
N VAL A 23 -8.70 6.96 2.30
CA VAL A 23 -8.43 6.23 3.53
C VAL A 23 -8.79 7.13 4.70
N MET A 24 -9.56 6.60 5.66
CA MET A 24 -9.90 7.33 6.88
C MET A 24 -8.62 7.86 7.57
N LEU A 25 -8.68 9.08 8.09
CA LEU A 25 -7.56 9.79 8.75
C LEU A 25 -6.35 10.13 7.86
N ARG A 26 -6.30 9.69 6.59
CA ARG A 26 -5.20 9.98 5.66
C ARG A 26 -5.63 10.74 4.41
N GLY A 27 -6.93 10.81 4.15
CA GLY A 27 -7.49 11.52 3.00
C GLY A 27 -7.26 10.77 1.69
N ARG A 28 -6.85 11.49 0.65
CA ARG A 28 -6.67 10.91 -0.70
C ARG A 28 -5.33 10.18 -0.81
N CYS A 29 -5.40 8.86 -0.97
CA CYS A 29 -4.27 7.98 -1.26
C CYS A 29 -4.34 7.47 -2.71
N TYR A 30 -3.28 6.79 -3.14
CA TYR A 30 -3.20 6.16 -4.46
C TYR A 30 -2.89 4.68 -4.30
N ARG A 31 -3.83 3.82 -4.73
CA ARG A 31 -3.72 2.36 -4.65
C ARG A 31 -3.29 1.80 -5.99
N MET A 32 -2.30 0.91 -5.96
CA MET A 32 -1.87 0.17 -7.15
C MET A 32 -2.95 -0.84 -7.57
N ARG A 33 -3.25 -0.93 -8.87
CA ARG A 33 -4.07 -1.99 -9.47
C ARG A 33 -3.29 -3.32 -9.48
N ALA A 34 -3.98 -4.40 -9.83
CA ALA A 34 -3.34 -5.68 -10.10
C ALA A 34 -2.21 -5.48 -11.12
N PHE A 35 -0.97 -5.64 -10.67
CA PHE A 35 0.22 -5.51 -11.48
C PHE A 35 1.12 -6.71 -11.19
N ALA A 36 1.21 -7.62 -12.14
CA ALA A 36 2.08 -8.79 -12.04
C ALA A 36 3.44 -8.45 -12.66
N GLN A 37 4.50 -8.51 -11.87
CA GLN A 37 5.86 -8.42 -12.39
C GLN A 37 6.19 -9.73 -13.12
N THR A 38 6.53 -9.63 -14.39
CA THR A 38 6.90 -10.79 -15.24
C THR A 38 8.40 -11.05 -15.24
N GLU A 39 9.20 -10.00 -15.08
CA GLU A 39 10.66 -10.07 -15.09
C GLU A 39 11.25 -10.24 -13.68
N PRO A 40 12.38 -10.96 -13.55
CA PRO A 40 13.00 -11.20 -12.26
C PRO A 40 13.69 -9.95 -11.70
N ASP A 41 13.54 -9.77 -10.39
CA ASP A 41 14.33 -8.88 -9.54
C ASP A 41 14.49 -7.43 -10.06
N GLU A 42 15.71 -6.97 -10.31
CA GLU A 42 16.01 -5.60 -10.72
C GLU A 42 15.64 -5.31 -12.18
N ALA A 43 15.56 -6.32 -13.04
CA ALA A 43 15.16 -6.15 -14.44
C ALA A 43 13.69 -5.69 -14.51
N GLY A 44 12.83 -6.33 -13.71
CA GLY A 44 11.40 -6.04 -13.62
C GLY A 44 11.00 -5.09 -12.50
N LYS A 45 11.88 -4.23 -12.00
CA LYS A 45 11.54 -3.39 -10.84
C LYS A 45 10.58 -2.25 -11.20
N LEU A 46 9.63 -1.99 -10.32
CA LEU A 46 8.77 -0.81 -10.40
C LEU A 46 9.48 0.37 -9.73
N THR A 47 9.82 1.39 -10.51
CA THR A 47 10.43 2.63 -10.03
C THR A 47 9.43 3.76 -10.11
N LEU A 48 9.24 4.46 -9.00
CA LEU A 48 8.29 5.57 -8.86
C LEU A 48 9.04 6.83 -8.50
N PHE A 49 8.83 7.89 -9.28
CA PHE A 49 9.31 9.22 -8.98
C PHE A 49 8.14 10.08 -8.51
N PHE A 50 8.30 10.73 -7.38
CA PHE A 50 7.27 11.58 -6.78
C PHE A 50 7.64 13.05 -6.98
N LYS A 51 6.63 13.90 -7.23
CA LYS A 51 6.81 15.35 -7.16
C LYS A 51 6.84 15.78 -5.70
N GLU A 52 7.53 16.87 -5.40
CA GLU A 52 7.37 17.55 -4.12
C GLU A 52 5.90 17.93 -3.95
N MET A 53 5.29 17.56 -2.82
CA MET A 53 3.88 17.83 -2.57
C MET A 53 3.75 19.02 -1.63
N SER A 54 2.79 19.88 -1.92
CA SER A 54 2.37 20.93 -0.98
C SER A 54 1.61 20.32 0.20
N SER A 55 1.77 20.94 1.37
CA SER A 55 0.98 20.64 2.56
C SER A 55 0.45 21.96 3.10
N SER A 56 -0.76 22.33 2.70
CA SER A 56 -1.39 23.58 3.13
C SER A 56 -1.82 23.58 4.60
N TYR A 57 -1.90 22.40 5.24
CA TYR A 57 -2.48 22.25 6.58
C TYR A 57 -1.51 21.72 7.65
N LEU A 58 -0.47 20.97 7.28
CA LEU A 58 0.33 20.22 8.27
C LEU A 58 1.76 20.74 8.46
N ALA A 59 2.27 21.59 7.57
CA ALA A 59 3.63 22.08 7.64
C ALA A 59 3.67 23.61 7.59
N VAL A 60 4.38 24.23 8.54
CA VAL A 60 4.64 25.69 8.57
C VAL A 60 5.28 26.16 7.25
N THR A 61 6.07 25.30 6.60
CA THR A 61 6.71 25.59 5.31
C THR A 61 5.82 25.34 4.09
N GLY A 62 4.55 24.94 4.28
CA GLY A 62 3.62 24.66 3.18
C GLY A 62 3.95 23.41 2.35
N ARG A 63 4.88 22.56 2.81
CA ARG A 63 5.43 21.40 2.07
C ARG A 63 5.31 20.11 2.84
N GLN A 64 4.84 19.06 2.17
CA GLN A 64 4.73 17.71 2.73
C GLN A 64 6.10 17.01 2.65
N ARG A 65 6.76 16.86 3.81
CA ARG A 65 8.08 16.23 3.88
C ARG A 65 8.05 14.70 3.80
N GLN A 66 6.91 14.08 4.08
CA GLN A 66 6.82 12.63 4.23
C GLN A 66 5.64 12.03 3.48
N LEU A 67 5.93 10.91 2.84
CA LEU A 67 4.98 9.98 2.24
C LEU A 67 4.80 8.78 3.17
N ILE A 68 3.59 8.22 3.19
CA ILE A 68 3.31 6.97 3.89
C ILE A 68 2.92 5.93 2.85
N VAL A 69 3.60 4.79 2.89
CA VAL A 69 3.33 3.65 2.01
C VAL A 69 2.78 2.50 2.85
N TYR A 70 1.67 1.94 2.39
CA TYR A 70 1.04 0.76 2.97
C TYR A 70 1.28 -0.44 2.05
N LEU A 71 1.77 -1.54 2.61
CA LEU A 71 1.96 -2.79 1.89
C LEU A 71 0.89 -3.78 2.31
N SER A 72 -0.05 -4.07 1.42
CA SER A 72 -1.17 -4.97 1.70
C SER A 72 -1.38 -5.96 0.56
N GLN A 73 -2.13 -7.01 0.86
CA GLN A 73 -2.74 -7.84 -0.19
C GLN A 73 -3.80 -7.01 -0.93
N GLN A 74 -4.14 -7.45 -2.14
CA GLN A 74 -5.14 -6.79 -2.97
C GLN A 74 -6.56 -7.11 -2.45
N TYR A 75 -6.92 -6.49 -1.31
CA TYR A 75 -8.28 -6.47 -0.81
C TYR A 75 -8.89 -5.07 -0.99
N GLU A 76 -10.21 -4.98 -0.81
CA GLU A 76 -10.92 -3.69 -0.78
C GLU A 76 -10.47 -2.84 0.41
N ASP A 77 -10.26 -3.48 1.56
CA ASP A 77 -9.86 -2.80 2.78
C ASP A 77 -8.38 -2.42 2.70
N ILE A 78 -8.08 -1.14 2.97
CA ILE A 78 -6.70 -0.65 3.07
C ILE A 78 -6.29 -0.73 4.54
N PRO A 79 -5.49 -1.73 4.95
CA PRO A 79 -5.04 -1.82 6.32
C PRO A 79 -4.10 -0.64 6.62
N THR A 80 -4.18 -0.10 7.83
CA THR A 80 -3.30 0.98 8.31
C THR A 80 -1.91 0.48 8.70
N PHE A 81 -1.67 -0.84 8.63
CA PHE A 81 -0.40 -1.50 8.91
C PHE A 81 -0.15 -2.69 7.98
N PRO A 82 1.12 -3.00 7.64
CA PRO A 82 2.34 -2.24 7.97
C PRO A 82 2.46 -0.94 7.17
N ARG A 83 3.05 0.09 7.80
CA ARG A 83 3.23 1.43 7.24
C ARG A 83 4.71 1.81 7.19
N PHE A 84 5.15 2.39 6.07
CA PHE A 84 6.51 2.83 5.85
C PHE A 84 6.52 4.33 5.57
N TYR A 85 7.38 5.07 6.27
CA TYR A 85 7.53 6.50 6.06
C TYR A 85 8.68 6.75 5.08
N LEU A 86 8.40 7.43 3.99
CA LEU A 86 9.38 7.84 3.00
C LEU A 86 9.57 9.36 3.11
N ASN A 87 10.78 9.79 3.46
CA ASN A 87 11.14 11.20 3.55
C ASN A 87 11.45 11.77 2.16
N ASN A 88 11.24 13.07 2.02
CA ASN A 88 11.67 13.81 0.84
C ASN A 88 13.21 13.78 0.71
N ASN A 89 13.72 13.85 -0.53
CA ASN A 89 15.15 13.83 -0.88
C ASN A 89 15.92 12.52 -0.56
N TYR A 90 15.22 11.43 -0.24
CA TYR A 90 15.83 10.12 -0.04
C TYR A 90 15.38 9.13 -1.11
N TRP A 91 16.29 8.25 -1.49
CA TRP A 91 15.99 7.11 -2.34
C TRP A 91 15.66 5.88 -1.49
N TYR A 92 14.50 5.27 -1.73
CA TYR A 92 14.07 4.07 -1.02
C TYR A 92 14.03 2.88 -1.98
N ARG A 93 14.66 1.77 -1.57
CA ARG A 93 14.56 0.49 -2.26
C ARG A 93 13.82 -0.51 -1.38
N LEU A 94 12.65 -0.95 -1.84
CA LEU A 94 11.83 -1.94 -1.16
C LEU A 94 11.93 -3.27 -1.90
N ARG A 95 12.41 -4.33 -1.23
CA ARG A 95 12.39 -5.70 -1.76
C ARG A 95 11.30 -6.50 -1.07
N LEU A 96 10.33 -6.97 -1.86
CA LEU A 96 9.16 -7.65 -1.34
C LEU A 96 9.27 -9.15 -1.58
N LYS A 97 8.99 -9.96 -0.55
CA LYS A 97 8.88 -11.41 -0.65
C LYS A 97 7.47 -11.83 -0.27
N LYS A 98 6.77 -12.52 -1.17
CA LYS A 98 5.45 -13.09 -0.88
C LYS A 98 5.63 -14.38 -0.08
N ARG A 99 5.00 -14.47 1.09
CA ARG A 99 4.87 -15.69 1.88
C ARG A 99 3.41 -16.15 1.87
N HIS A 100 3.17 -17.39 1.50
CA HIS A 100 1.87 -18.05 1.62
C HIS A 100 1.92 -19.03 2.80
N ILE A 101 0.92 -19.00 3.66
CA ILE A 101 0.78 -19.92 4.79
C ILE A 101 -0.62 -20.52 4.66
N SER A 102 -0.69 -21.82 4.38
CA SER A 102 -1.93 -22.59 4.42
C SER A 102 -2.02 -23.32 5.75
N LEU A 103 -3.15 -23.17 6.44
CA LEU A 103 -3.45 -23.88 7.67
C LEU A 103 -4.18 -25.19 7.34
N LEU A 104 -3.96 -26.24 8.15
CA LEU A 104 -4.68 -27.50 8.04
C LEU A 104 -6.07 -27.38 8.73
N ASN A 105 -7.11 -27.97 8.16
CA ASN A 105 -8.46 -28.04 8.77
C ASN A 105 -8.55 -29.19 9.81
N PRO A 106 -9.34 -29.07 10.90
CA PRO A 106 -10.00 -27.90 11.46
C PRO A 106 -9.30 -27.45 12.76
N ASN A 107 -8.67 -26.27 12.74
CA ASN A 107 -8.18 -25.66 13.98
C ASN A 107 -9.32 -24.85 14.62
N GLN A 108 -9.74 -25.21 15.83
CA GLN A 108 -10.84 -24.55 16.55
C GLN A 108 -10.61 -23.03 16.77
N HIS A 109 -9.36 -22.59 16.68
CA HIS A 109 -8.98 -21.18 16.83
C HIS A 109 -9.02 -20.38 15.52
N CYS A 110 -9.31 -21.02 14.38
CA CYS A 110 -9.40 -20.34 13.09
C CYS A 110 -10.86 -20.33 12.64
N SER A 111 -11.40 -19.13 12.36
CA SER A 111 -12.75 -19.02 11.81
C SER A 111 -12.73 -19.36 10.31
N PRO A 112 -13.50 -20.35 9.85
CA PRO A 112 -13.65 -20.66 8.42
C PRO A 112 -14.59 -19.66 7.71
N VAL A 113 -15.15 -18.69 8.43
CA VAL A 113 -16.14 -17.75 7.90
C VAL A 113 -15.47 -16.77 6.94
N GLU A 114 -15.99 -16.68 5.72
CA GLU A 114 -15.41 -15.85 4.65
C GLU A 114 -15.23 -14.36 5.05
N LYS A 115 -16.08 -13.87 5.96
CA LYS A 115 -16.00 -12.51 6.51
C LYS A 115 -14.63 -12.21 7.17
N TYR A 116 -13.97 -13.22 7.75
CA TYR A 116 -12.67 -13.07 8.43
C TYR A 116 -11.46 -13.44 7.57
N ILE A 117 -11.66 -13.80 6.30
CA ILE A 117 -10.55 -14.00 5.34
C ILE A 117 -9.76 -12.69 5.17
N LYS A 118 -10.47 -11.56 5.19
CA LYS A 118 -9.87 -10.23 5.07
C LYS A 118 -9.31 -9.80 6.43
N ARG A 119 -7.99 -9.61 6.51
CA ARG A 119 -7.32 -9.14 7.75
C ARG A 119 -7.87 -7.80 8.28
N GLY A 120 -8.38 -6.94 7.39
CA GLY A 120 -8.99 -5.66 7.77
C GLY A 120 -10.29 -5.83 8.57
N ASN A 121 -11.11 -6.82 8.22
CA ASN A 121 -12.39 -7.07 8.88
C ASN A 121 -12.25 -7.52 10.33
N CYS A 122 -11.23 -8.33 10.66
CA CYS A 122 -10.96 -8.69 12.06
C CYS A 122 -10.66 -7.45 12.92
N TYR A 123 -9.89 -6.49 12.39
CA TYR A 123 -9.57 -5.27 13.12
C TYR A 123 -10.82 -4.42 13.36
N VAL A 124 -11.64 -4.22 12.33
CA VAL A 124 -12.89 -3.44 12.46
C VAL A 124 -13.87 -4.13 13.40
N ASP A 125 -14.08 -5.44 13.27
CA ASP A 125 -14.97 -6.20 14.17
C ASP A 125 -14.45 -6.16 15.63
N SER A 126 -13.13 -6.18 15.87
CA SER A 126 -12.59 -6.01 17.22
C SER A 126 -12.83 -4.62 17.80
N TRP A 127 -12.81 -3.59 16.95
CA TRP A 127 -13.02 -2.21 17.36
C TRP A 127 -14.50 -1.88 17.62
N LEU A 128 -15.41 -2.57 16.91
CA LEU A 128 -16.85 -2.40 17.05
C LEU A 128 -17.46 -3.19 18.22
N LYS A 129 -16.71 -4.10 18.86
CA LYS A 129 -17.18 -4.80 20.05
C LYS A 129 -17.09 -3.84 21.25
N PRO A 130 -18.22 -3.47 21.88
CA PRO A 130 -18.17 -2.80 23.17
C PRO A 130 -17.53 -3.75 24.19
N GLU A 131 -16.73 -3.19 25.11
CA GLU A 131 -16.20 -3.91 26.28
C GLU A 131 -17.31 -4.56 27.11
#